data_AF-A0A7W7NSR5-F1
#
_entry.id   AF-A0A7W7NSR5-F1
#
_cell.length_a   1.000
_cell.length_b   1.000
_cell.length_c   1.000
_cell.angle_alpha   90.00
_cell.angle_beta   90.00
_cell.angle_gamma   90.00
#
_symmetry.space_group_name_H-M   'P 1'
#
loop_
_entity.id
_entity.type
_entity.pdbx_description
1 polymer ?
#
loop_
_entity_poly.entity_id
_entity_poly.type
_entity_poly.pdbx_seq_one_letter_code
_entity_poly.pdbx_strand_id
1 'polypeptide(L)'
;MEKTDTPSPHAIQMRDEKRRAAAEMGIDDAFVSELVERFYARIQADPVLGPVFGERITDWAPHLAQMKRFWRSILFSSGEYLGRPMPLHLAIPGLDKPMFARWLDLFGATLAEIGGGDAAEHVHERARMIANSFLNGIAIHHHGKMGLGPGEGFA
;
A
#
# COMPACT_ATOMS: atom_id res chain seq x y z
N MET A 1 3.04 -34.46 0.79
CA MET A 1 3.76 -34.09 2.02
C MET A 1 3.39 -32.63 2.31
N GLU A 2 2.37 -32.45 3.14
CA GLU A 2 1.82 -31.14 3.49
C GLU A 2 2.80 -30.44 4.43
N LYS A 3 3.50 -29.40 3.97
CA LYS A 3 4.32 -28.56 4.84
C LYS A 3 3.35 -27.61 5.54
N THR A 4 2.99 -27.92 6.78
CA THR A 4 2.35 -26.94 7.66
C THR A 4 3.36 -25.83 7.93
N ASP A 5 3.15 -24.68 7.28
CA ASP A 5 4.01 -23.49 7.35
C ASP A 5 3.75 -22.73 8.66
N THR A 6 3.88 -23.43 9.79
CA THR A 6 3.68 -22.86 11.12
C THR A 6 4.85 -21.92 11.40
N PRO A 7 4.59 -20.61 11.64
CA PRO A 7 5.66 -19.66 11.94
C PRO A 7 6.45 -20.10 13.17
N SER A 8 7.77 -19.88 13.16
CA SER A 8 8.61 -20.20 14.32
C SER A 8 8.18 -19.38 15.55
N PRO A 9 8.40 -19.87 16.78
CA PRO A 9 8.07 -19.13 17.99
C PRO A 9 8.68 -17.72 18.02
N HIS A 10 9.91 -17.57 17.52
CA HIS A 10 10.58 -16.28 17.38
C HIS A 10 9.84 -15.33 16.42
N ALA A 11 9.36 -15.83 15.27
CA ALA A 11 8.59 -15.03 14.33
C ALA A 11 7.24 -14.59 14.93
N ILE A 12 6.62 -15.42 15.78
CA ILE A 12 5.39 -15.07 16.51
C ILE A 12 5.68 -13.93 17.51
N GLN A 13 6.73 -14.06 18.32
CA GLN A 13 7.12 -13.03 19.30
C GLN A 13 7.41 -11.67 18.64
N MET A 14 8.18 -11.65 17.56
CA MET A 14 8.46 -10.41 16.83
C MET A 14 7.20 -9.74 16.25
N ARG A 15 6.20 -10.53 15.83
CA ARG A 15 4.92 -10.01 15.35
C ARG A 15 4.11 -9.39 16.49
N ASP A 16 4.10 -10.05 17.66
CA ASP A 16 3.41 -9.55 18.84
C ASP A 16 4.04 -8.26 19.37
N GLU A 17 5.37 -8.18 19.42
CA GLU A 17 6.11 -6.97 19.80
C GLU A 17 5.79 -5.80 18.86
N LYS A 18 5.82 -6.04 17.55
CA LYS A 18 5.46 -5.00 16.56
C LYS A 18 4.02 -4.54 16.69
N ARG A 19 3.08 -5.47 16.90
CA ARG A 19 1.67 -5.14 17.13
C ARG A 19 1.50 -4.29 18.39
N ARG A 20 2.19 -4.63 19.48
CA ARG A 20 2.16 -3.84 20.73
C ARG A 20 2.74 -2.44 20.52
N ALA A 21 3.90 -2.33 19.87
CA ALA A 21 4.50 -1.04 19.55
C ALA A 21 3.58 -0.17 18.67
N ALA A 22 2.90 -0.78 17.68
CA ALA A 22 1.91 -0.07 16.87
C ALA A 22 0.73 0.42 17.73
N ALA A 23 0.19 -0.43 18.62
CA ALA A 23 -0.91 -0.07 19.50
C ALA A 23 -0.53 1.04 20.51
N GLU A 24 0.71 1.03 21.03
CA GLU A 24 1.24 2.09 21.91
C GLU A 24 1.32 3.45 21.20
N MET A 25 1.52 3.44 19.88
CA MET A 25 1.43 4.65 19.05
C MET A 25 -0.02 5.04 18.70
N GLY A 26 -1.02 4.26 19.09
CA GLY A 26 -2.43 4.48 18.71
C GLY A 26 -2.80 3.91 17.33
N ILE A 27 -1.97 3.03 16.76
CA ILE A 27 -2.25 2.32 15.52
C ILE A 27 -2.87 0.97 15.87
N ASP A 28 -4.20 0.90 15.92
CA ASP A 28 -4.97 -0.32 16.18
C ASP A 28 -5.90 -0.71 15.01
N ASP A 29 -6.70 -1.77 15.18
CA ASP A 29 -7.63 -2.23 14.14
C ASP A 29 -8.69 -1.18 13.79
N ALA A 30 -9.10 -0.34 14.75
CA ALA A 30 -10.08 0.73 14.53
C ALA A 30 -9.46 1.85 13.68
N PHE A 31 -8.24 2.28 14.02
CA PHE A 31 -7.46 3.22 13.22
C PHE A 31 -7.30 2.74 11.78
N VAL A 32 -6.91 1.48 11.57
CA VAL A 32 -6.74 0.94 10.21
C VAL A 32 -8.07 0.88 9.46
N SER A 33 -9.16 0.48 10.13
CA SER A 33 -10.47 0.47 9.51
C SER A 33 -10.88 1.88 9.08
N GLU A 34 -10.77 2.87 9.95
CA GLU A 34 -11.12 4.26 9.64
C GLU A 34 -10.25 4.85 8.53
N LEU A 35 -8.93 4.62 8.58
CA LEU A 35 -7.99 5.00 7.53
C LEU A 35 -8.41 4.45 6.17
N VAL A 36 -8.69 3.16 6.08
CA VAL A 36 -9.09 2.52 4.81
C VAL A 36 -10.41 3.08 4.30
N GLU A 37 -11.44 3.16 5.14
CA GLU A 37 -12.75 3.67 4.72
C GLU A 37 -12.66 5.12 4.21
N ARG A 38 -12.03 6.01 5.00
CA ARG A 38 -11.91 7.43 4.64
C ARG A 38 -11.03 7.63 3.42
N PHE A 39 -9.91 6.92 3.33
CA PHE A 39 -8.97 7.06 2.23
C PHE A 39 -9.60 6.63 0.90
N TYR A 40 -10.26 5.48 0.88
CA TYR A 40 -10.88 4.99 -0.36
C TYR A 40 -12.15 5.75 -0.75
N ALA A 41 -12.86 6.37 0.21
CA ALA A 41 -13.90 7.34 -0.11
C ALA A 41 -13.32 8.54 -0.86
N ARG A 42 -12.15 9.06 -0.46
CA ARG A 42 -11.45 10.13 -1.20
C ARG A 42 -10.98 9.68 -2.58
N ILE A 43 -10.44 8.48 -2.69
CA ILE A 43 -10.01 7.91 -3.99
C ILE A 43 -11.20 7.84 -4.95
N GLN A 44 -12.36 7.37 -4.49
CA GLN A 44 -13.58 7.30 -5.32
C GLN A 44 -14.05 8.67 -5.80
N ALA A 45 -13.92 9.69 -4.95
CA ALA A 45 -14.33 11.05 -5.28
C ALA A 45 -13.28 11.82 -6.13
N ASP A 46 -12.05 11.31 -6.23
CA ASP A 46 -10.99 12.00 -6.94
C ASP A 46 -11.15 11.90 -8.47
N PRO A 47 -11.10 13.00 -9.22
CA PRO A 47 -11.36 12.99 -10.66
C PRO A 47 -10.28 12.29 -11.50
N VAL A 48 -9.08 12.06 -10.94
CA VAL A 48 -7.98 11.40 -11.64
C VAL A 48 -7.86 9.94 -11.22
N LEU A 49 -7.86 9.68 -9.92
CA LEU A 49 -7.68 8.34 -9.36
C LEU A 49 -9.00 7.54 -9.37
N GLY A 50 -10.14 8.20 -9.15
CA GLY A 50 -11.46 7.55 -9.13
C GLY A 50 -11.71 6.69 -10.37
N PRO A 51 -11.54 7.20 -11.60
CA PRO A 51 -11.67 6.40 -12.81
C PRO A 51 -10.71 5.20 -12.89
N VAL A 52 -9.44 5.36 -12.49
CA VAL A 52 -8.43 4.27 -12.52
C VAL A 52 -8.85 3.08 -11.66
N PHE A 53 -9.37 3.38 -10.45
CA PHE A 53 -9.88 2.36 -9.54
C PHE A 53 -11.24 1.82 -10.01
N GLY A 54 -12.15 2.71 -10.46
CA GLY A 54 -13.50 2.36 -10.90
C GLY A 54 -13.55 1.46 -12.14
N GLU A 55 -12.54 1.51 -13.02
CA GLU A 55 -12.37 0.56 -14.12
C GLU A 55 -12.14 -0.89 -13.66
N ARG A 56 -11.62 -1.08 -12.43
CA ARG A 56 -11.14 -2.39 -11.94
C ARG A 56 -11.91 -2.90 -10.73
N ILE A 57 -12.59 -2.01 -10.01
CA ILE A 57 -13.29 -2.31 -8.77
C ILE A 57 -14.76 -1.94 -8.96
N THR A 58 -15.58 -2.97 -9.16
CA THR A 58 -17.04 -2.84 -9.24
C THR A 58 -17.71 -3.11 -7.90
N ASP A 59 -17.13 -3.99 -7.07
CA ASP A 59 -17.56 -4.25 -5.70
C ASP A 59 -16.52 -3.74 -4.69
N TRP A 60 -16.89 -2.68 -3.98
CA TRP A 60 -16.01 -1.99 -3.04
C TRP A 60 -15.89 -2.72 -1.70
N ALA A 61 -16.92 -3.41 -1.22
CA ALA A 61 -16.87 -4.00 0.12
C ALA A 61 -15.77 -5.08 0.27
N PRO A 62 -15.62 -6.04 -0.66
CA PRO A 62 -14.50 -6.99 -0.65
C PRO A 62 -13.15 -6.32 -0.83
N HIS A 63 -13.08 -5.27 -1.66
CA HIS A 63 -11.84 -4.53 -1.89
C HIS A 63 -11.37 -3.84 -0.60
N LEU A 64 -12.27 -3.11 0.08
CA LEU A 64 -11.97 -2.44 1.35
C LEU A 64 -11.57 -3.46 2.43
N ALA A 65 -12.24 -4.60 2.51
CA ALA A 65 -11.84 -5.69 3.41
C ALA A 65 -10.43 -6.21 3.11
N GLN A 66 -10.05 -6.34 1.83
CA GLN A 66 -8.69 -6.72 1.44
C GLN A 66 -7.67 -5.62 1.77
N MET A 67 -8.03 -4.35 1.64
CA MET A 67 -7.15 -3.23 1.98
C MET A 67 -6.93 -3.10 3.49
N LYS A 68 -7.94 -3.39 4.33
CA LYS A 68 -7.75 -3.55 5.77
C LYS A 68 -6.76 -4.67 6.06
N ARG A 69 -6.85 -5.80 5.37
CA ARG A 69 -5.86 -6.90 5.50
C ARG A 69 -4.45 -6.50 5.10
N PHE A 70 -4.33 -5.76 3.99
CA PHE A 70 -3.06 -5.24 3.50
C PHE A 70 -2.40 -4.32 4.55
N TRP A 71 -3.12 -3.29 5.01
CA TRP A 71 -2.55 -2.33 5.95
C TRP A 71 -2.23 -2.93 7.32
N ARG A 72 -3.06 -3.84 7.83
CA ARG A 72 -2.72 -4.60 9.06
C ARG A 72 -1.48 -5.46 8.88
N SER A 73 -1.27 -6.04 7.70
CA SER A 73 -0.04 -6.79 7.41
C SER A 73 1.20 -5.89 7.38
N ILE A 74 1.07 -4.67 6.85
CA ILE A 74 2.16 -3.70 6.79
C ILE A 74 2.48 -3.11 8.18
N LEU A 75 1.45 -2.71 8.92
CA LEU A 75 1.59 -1.98 10.18
C LEU A 75 1.79 -2.92 11.38
N PHE A 76 1.13 -4.08 11.41
CA PHE A 76 1.19 -5.04 12.53
C PHE A 76 2.06 -6.26 12.23
N SER A 77 2.61 -6.37 11.01
CA SER A 77 3.28 -7.61 10.56
C SER A 77 2.38 -8.85 10.71
N SER A 78 1.05 -8.69 10.60
CA SER A 78 0.08 -9.76 10.89
C SER A 78 0.11 -10.92 9.88
N GLY A 79 0.62 -10.68 8.67
CA GLY A 79 0.79 -11.72 7.63
C GLY A 79 -0.52 -12.21 7.02
N GLU A 80 -1.62 -11.50 7.22
CA GLU A 80 -2.96 -11.87 6.73
C GLU A 80 -3.20 -11.47 5.26
N TYR A 81 -2.36 -10.63 4.69
CA TYR A 81 -2.37 -10.28 3.27
C TYR A 81 -1.35 -11.14 2.52
N LEU A 82 -1.84 -12.02 1.66
CA LEU A 82 -1.04 -12.94 0.85
C LEU A 82 -0.97 -12.52 -0.63
N GLY A 83 -1.45 -11.31 -0.95
CA GLY A 83 -1.53 -10.81 -2.32
C GLY A 83 -0.17 -10.39 -2.89
N ARG A 84 -0.11 -10.27 -4.21
CA ARG A 84 1.05 -9.77 -4.96
C ARG A 84 0.66 -8.46 -5.64
N PRO A 85 0.86 -7.29 -5.00
CA PRO A 85 0.32 -6.04 -5.50
C PRO A 85 1.05 -5.52 -6.74
N MET A 86 2.37 -5.71 -6.85
CA MET A 86 3.16 -5.17 -7.96
C MET A 86 2.65 -5.59 -9.36
N PRO A 87 2.39 -6.87 -9.67
CA PRO A 87 1.81 -7.27 -10.96
C PRO A 87 0.50 -6.55 -11.32
N LEU A 88 -0.35 -6.24 -10.33
CA LEU A 88 -1.60 -5.53 -10.57
C LEU A 88 -1.33 -4.07 -10.98
N HIS A 89 -0.37 -3.40 -10.33
CA HIS A 89 0.00 -2.02 -10.67
C HIS A 89 0.68 -1.93 -12.04
N LEU A 90 1.51 -2.91 -12.41
CA LEU A 90 2.13 -2.99 -13.73
C LEU A 90 1.12 -3.19 -14.88
N ALA A 91 -0.09 -3.71 -14.57
CA ALA A 91 -1.16 -3.91 -15.52
C ALA A 91 -2.06 -2.66 -15.70
N ILE A 92 -1.79 -1.57 -14.98
CA ILE A 92 -2.53 -0.30 -15.10
C ILE A 92 -1.84 0.57 -16.17
N PRO A 93 -2.46 0.80 -17.34
CA PRO A 93 -1.90 1.67 -18.35
C PRO A 93 -1.83 3.12 -17.86
N GLY A 94 -0.75 3.82 -18.18
CA GLY A 94 -0.61 5.25 -17.87
C GLY A 94 -0.37 5.57 -16.39
N LEU A 95 -0.16 4.57 -15.53
CA LEU A 95 0.17 4.79 -14.13
C LEU A 95 1.55 5.44 -14.01
N ASP A 96 1.60 6.63 -13.38
CA ASP A 96 2.79 7.48 -13.40
C ASP A 96 3.07 8.19 -12.06
N LYS A 97 4.19 8.92 -12.00
CA LYS A 97 4.62 9.65 -10.80
C LYS A 97 3.59 10.68 -10.31
N PRO A 98 2.98 11.53 -11.16
CA PRO A 98 1.87 12.40 -10.75
C PRO A 98 0.71 11.67 -10.06
N MET A 99 0.27 10.51 -10.57
CA MET A 99 -0.79 9.72 -9.94
C MET A 99 -0.40 9.22 -8.55
N PHE A 100 0.83 8.73 -8.38
CA PHE A 100 1.32 8.31 -7.06
C PHE A 100 1.49 9.47 -6.08
N ALA A 101 1.94 10.65 -6.55
CA ALA A 101 2.01 11.84 -5.71
C ALA A 101 0.62 12.24 -5.21
N ARG A 102 -0.37 12.26 -6.11
CA ARG A 102 -1.77 12.53 -5.77
C ARG A 102 -2.35 11.51 -4.79
N TRP A 103 -2.03 10.23 -4.97
CA TRP A 103 -2.43 9.17 -4.04
C TRP A 103 -1.84 9.41 -2.64
N LEU A 104 -0.57 9.80 -2.55
CA LEU A 104 0.10 10.14 -1.28
C LEU A 104 -0.51 11.39 -0.64
N ASP A 105 -0.84 12.41 -1.42
CA ASP A 105 -1.49 13.63 -0.91
C ASP A 105 -2.85 13.33 -0.27
N LEU A 106 -3.69 12.52 -0.94
CA LEU A 106 -4.98 12.09 -0.38
C LEU A 106 -4.80 11.21 0.87
N PHE A 107 -3.76 10.38 0.90
CA PHE A 107 -3.45 9.52 2.03
C PHE A 107 -2.99 10.34 3.25
N GLY A 108 -2.09 11.29 3.03
CA GLY A 108 -1.64 12.25 4.05
C GLY A 108 -2.78 13.12 4.58
N ALA A 109 -3.64 13.64 3.69
CA ALA A 109 -4.83 14.37 4.11
C ALA A 109 -5.79 13.52 4.95
N THR A 110 -5.94 12.24 4.62
CA THR A 110 -6.76 11.31 5.43
C THR A 110 -6.16 11.11 6.83
N LEU A 111 -4.86 10.90 6.92
CA LEU A 111 -4.17 10.74 8.21
C LEU A 111 -4.25 12.00 9.07
N ALA A 112 -4.12 13.18 8.46
CA ALA A 112 -4.24 14.45 9.17
C ALA A 112 -5.62 14.64 9.82
N GLU A 113 -6.69 14.14 9.18
CA GLU A 113 -8.05 14.21 9.73
C GLU A 113 -8.35 13.18 10.82
N ILE A 114 -7.77 11.98 10.73
CA ILE A 114 -7.90 10.96 11.77
C ILE A 114 -7.15 11.39 13.04
N GLY A 115 -6.09 12.17 12.87
CA GLY A 115 -5.24 12.64 13.96
C GLY A 115 -4.17 11.60 14.33
N GLY A 116 -3.48 11.83 15.44
CA GLY A 116 -2.55 10.84 16.01
C GLY A 116 -1.06 11.15 15.89
N GLY A 117 -0.64 12.36 15.51
CA GLY A 117 0.76 12.81 15.58
C GLY A 117 1.76 11.80 15.00
N ASP A 118 2.60 11.23 15.86
CA ASP A 118 3.61 10.21 15.52
C ASP A 118 3.04 9.00 14.75
N ALA A 119 1.78 8.59 15.01
CA ALA A 119 1.14 7.52 14.24
C ALA A 119 0.89 7.92 12.78
N ALA A 120 0.39 9.13 12.55
CA ALA A 120 0.14 9.64 11.21
C ALA A 120 1.45 9.74 10.43
N GLU A 121 2.51 10.29 11.03
CA GLU A 121 3.83 10.37 10.39
C GLU A 121 4.40 8.99 10.07
N HIS A 122 4.33 8.05 11.01
CA HIS A 122 4.81 6.68 10.82
C HIS A 122 4.08 5.99 9.66
N VAL A 123 2.76 6.06 9.64
CA VAL A 123 1.92 5.41 8.62
C VAL A 123 2.13 6.07 7.25
N HIS A 124 2.28 7.39 7.21
CA HIS A 124 2.56 8.13 5.98
C HIS A 124 3.93 7.74 5.39
N GLU A 125 4.98 7.64 6.21
CA GLU A 125 6.31 7.21 5.75
C GLU A 125 6.28 5.78 5.19
N ARG A 126 5.53 4.86 5.81
CA ARG A 126 5.30 3.52 5.26
C ARG A 126 4.64 3.56 3.89
N ALA A 127 3.62 4.40 3.72
CA ALA A 127 2.92 4.59 2.46
C ALA A 127 3.85 5.14 1.37
N ARG A 128 4.71 6.12 1.71
CA ARG A 128 5.71 6.69 0.82
C ARG A 128 6.72 5.65 0.34
N MET A 129 7.22 4.79 1.23
CA MET A 129 8.14 3.71 0.85
C MET A 129 7.49 2.71 -0.12
N ILE A 130 6.22 2.36 0.10
CA ILE A 130 5.45 1.48 -0.79
C ILE A 130 5.25 2.12 -2.16
N ALA A 131 4.81 3.38 -2.20
CA ALA A 131 4.62 4.13 -3.45
C ALA A 131 5.93 4.23 -4.26
N ASN A 132 7.05 4.54 -3.60
CA ASN A 132 8.37 4.57 -4.25
C ASN A 132 8.78 3.21 -4.80
N SER A 133 8.51 2.13 -4.07
CA SER A 133 8.78 0.75 -4.55
C SER A 133 7.97 0.43 -5.81
N PHE A 134 6.68 0.77 -5.84
CA PHE A 134 5.85 0.58 -7.04
C PHE A 134 6.33 1.44 -8.21
N LEU A 135 6.59 2.73 -8.01
CA LEU A 135 7.12 3.62 -9.04
C LEU A 135 8.41 3.09 -9.66
N ASN A 136 9.36 2.66 -8.84
CA ASN A 136 10.62 2.11 -9.32
C ASN A 136 10.41 0.80 -10.11
N GLY A 137 9.55 -0.09 -9.60
CA GLY A 137 9.23 -1.35 -10.29
C GLY A 137 8.55 -1.13 -11.64
N ILE A 138 7.63 -0.15 -11.71
CA ILE A 138 6.97 0.27 -12.95
C ILE A 138 8.00 0.85 -13.91
N ALA A 139 8.83 1.81 -13.47
CA ALA A 139 9.85 2.42 -14.31
C ALA A 139 10.78 1.36 -14.93
N ILE A 140 11.32 0.45 -14.12
CA ILE A 140 12.19 -0.63 -14.60
C ILE A 140 11.50 -1.50 -15.66
N HIS A 141 10.24 -1.87 -15.44
CA HIS A 141 9.48 -2.70 -16.39
C HIS A 141 9.17 -1.97 -17.70
N HIS A 142 8.85 -0.68 -17.64
CA HIS A 142 8.61 0.13 -18.84
C HIS A 142 9.90 0.41 -19.62
N HIS A 143 11.01 0.72 -18.94
CA HIS A 143 12.32 0.86 -19.58
C HIS A 143 12.83 -0.46 -20.18
N GLY A 144 12.57 -1.60 -19.53
CA GLY A 144 12.89 -2.92 -20.07
C GLY A 144 12.06 -3.33 -21.29
N LYS A 145 10.87 -2.73 -21.48
CA LYS A 145 10.03 -2.92 -22.68
C LYS A 145 10.38 -1.98 -23.83
N MET A 146 10.95 -0.81 -23.56
CA MET A 146 11.53 0.08 -24.56
C MET A 146 12.93 -0.38 -24.92
N GLY A 147 13.04 -1.55 -25.55
CA GLY A 147 14.32 -2.14 -25.95
C GLY A 147 15.25 -1.12 -26.60
N LEU A 148 16.20 -0.61 -25.80
CA LEU A 148 17.44 -0.08 -26.30
C LEU A 148 18.12 -1.26 -26.98
N GLY A 149 18.20 -1.18 -28.32
CA GLY A 149 19.24 -1.90 -29.04
C GLY A 149 20.61 -1.55 -28.43
N PRO A 150 21.61 -2.43 -28.59
CA PRO A 150 22.91 -2.20 -27.98
C PRO A 150 23.54 -0.94 -28.57
N GLY A 151 23.77 0.06 -27.72
CA GLY A 151 24.59 1.23 -28.04
C GLY A 151 23.91 2.54 -27.69
N GLU A 152 24.14 3.04 -26.49
CA GLU A 152 24.89 4.28 -26.22
C GLU A 152 24.73 4.63 -24.74
N GLY A 153 25.84 4.56 -24.02
CA GLY A 153 25.92 4.97 -22.62
C GLY A 153 25.95 6.49 -22.52
N PHE A 154 25.39 7.02 -21.45
CA PHE A 154 25.48 8.45 -21.14
C PHE A 154 26.70 8.71 -20.26
N ALA A 155 27.65 9.45 -20.82
CA ALA A 155 28.61 10.29 -20.12
C ALA A 155 27.92 11.54 -19.56
#